data_AF-A0A920JJG3-F1
#
_entry.id   AF-A0A920JJG3-F1
#
_cell.length_a   1.000
_cell.length_b   1.000
_cell.length_c   1.000
_cell.angle_alpha   90.00
_cell.angle_beta   90.00
_cell.angle_gamma   90.00
#
_symmetry.space_group_name_H-M   'P 1'
#
loop_
_entity.id
_entity.type
_entity.pdbx_description
1 polymer ?
#
loop_
_entity_poly.entity_id
_entity_poly.type
_entity_poly.pdbx_seq_one_letter_code
_entity_poly.pdbx_strand_id
1 'polypeptide(L)'
;MFDCDPVHLDFFKRTPDLESLILNQDIIFVGGGNTKSMLAVWKDWKLDKLLKIAYQKGTIMCGVSAGAICWFESGITDSWAEELKIMSCLGFVNDVCCPHYDEEPERRPTVHKLIKDQEIDSCIAIDGGCALHLINEDAYRSIVFSENKNAFHVSMKNNLVNEVPYPSIDIF
;
A
#
# COMPACT_ATOMS: atom_id res chain seq x y z
N MET A 1 2.94 9.99 24.66
CA MET A 1 3.40 10.77 23.49
C MET A 1 4.71 10.14 23.08
N PHE A 2 4.82 9.72 21.83
CA PHE A 2 6.06 9.11 21.34
C PHE A 2 7.14 10.19 21.22
N ASP A 3 8.40 9.80 21.35
CA ASP A 3 9.56 10.68 21.15
C ASP A 3 9.81 10.81 19.64
N CYS A 4 9.05 11.69 18.98
CA CYS A 4 9.16 11.94 17.54
C CYS A 4 8.99 13.43 17.20
N ASP A 5 9.58 13.85 16.08
CA ASP A 5 9.49 15.21 15.52
C ASP A 5 8.70 15.20 14.20
N PRO A 6 7.36 15.25 14.24
CA PRO A 6 6.54 15.07 13.05
C PRO A 6 6.49 16.33 12.17
N VAL A 7 6.65 16.14 10.87
CA VAL A 7 6.40 17.17 9.86
C VAL A 7 5.29 16.71 8.90
N HIS A 8 4.39 17.63 8.55
CA HIS A 8 3.30 17.35 7.60
C HIS A 8 3.57 18.04 6.26
N LEU A 9 3.65 17.25 5.18
CA LEU A 9 3.75 17.74 3.82
C LEU A 9 2.35 17.84 3.19
N ASP A 10 1.94 19.06 2.83
CA ASP A 10 0.66 19.37 2.20
C ASP A 10 0.92 20.00 0.81
N PHE A 11 0.37 19.39 -0.24
CA PHE A 11 0.50 19.87 -1.62
C PHE A 11 -0.50 20.95 -2.00
N PHE A 12 -1.46 21.28 -1.13
CA PHE A 12 -2.44 22.35 -1.34
C PHE A 12 -2.09 23.63 -0.57
N LYS A 13 -0.88 23.69 0.00
CA LYS A 13 -0.27 24.88 0.60
C LYS A 13 1.08 25.16 -0.07
N ARG A 14 1.80 26.16 0.45
CA ARG A 14 3.16 26.46 -0.03
C ARG A 14 4.06 25.24 0.18
N THR A 15 4.51 24.65 -0.91
CA THR A 15 5.41 23.51 -0.91
C THR A 15 6.78 23.91 -0.37
N PRO A 16 7.33 23.19 0.62
CA PRO A 16 8.68 23.42 1.13
C PRO A 16 9.73 22.88 0.14
N ASP A 17 11.01 22.99 0.51
CA ASP A 17 12.07 22.23 -0.16
C ASP A 17 11.85 20.72 0.08
N LEU A 18 11.35 20.04 -0.96
CA LEU A 18 11.00 18.62 -0.89
C LEU A 18 12.22 17.74 -0.69
N GLU A 19 13.36 18.06 -1.30
CA GLU A 19 14.54 17.21 -1.21
C GLU A 19 15.08 17.21 0.21
N SER A 20 15.28 18.40 0.78
CA SER A 20 15.70 18.54 2.17
C SER A 20 14.69 17.93 3.14
N LEU A 21 13.39 18.14 2.92
CA LEU A 21 12.37 17.59 3.80
C LEU A 21 12.37 16.06 3.77
N ILE A 22 12.29 15.45 2.60
CA ILE A 22 12.11 14.00 2.44
C ILE A 22 13.37 13.22 2.83
N LEU A 23 14.56 13.69 2.44
CA LEU A 23 15.80 12.96 2.70
C LEU A 23 16.27 13.01 4.15
N ASN A 24 15.65 13.86 4.99
CA ASN A 24 15.92 13.94 6.42
C ASN A 24 14.93 13.14 7.28
N GLN A 25 13.98 12.41 6.67
CA GLN A 25 13.01 11.61 7.43
C GLN A 25 13.51 10.19 7.70
N ASP A 26 13.34 9.74 8.94
CA ASP A 26 13.51 8.33 9.31
C ASP A 26 12.31 7.47 8.86
N ILE A 27 11.11 8.06 8.86
CA ILE A 27 9.84 7.40 8.54
C ILE A 27 9.00 8.32 7.66
N ILE A 28 8.40 7.78 6.60
CA ILE A 28 7.42 8.47 5.77
C ILE A 28 6.09 7.72 5.86
N PHE A 29 5.10 8.38 6.46
CA PHE A 29 3.73 7.87 6.56
C PHE A 29 2.82 8.56 5.54
N VAL A 30 2.13 7.77 4.72
CA VAL A 30 1.20 8.25 3.70
C VAL A 30 -0.24 7.90 4.09
N GLY A 31 -1.08 8.93 4.20
CA GLY A 31 -2.50 8.76 4.50
C GLY A 31 -3.32 8.14 3.36
N GLY A 32 -4.60 7.92 3.63
CA GLY A 32 -5.56 7.50 2.62
C GLY A 32 -6.00 8.65 1.71
N GLY A 33 -6.80 8.34 0.69
CA GLY A 33 -7.33 9.30 -0.27
C GLY A 33 -7.48 8.71 -1.66
N ASN A 34 -7.44 9.56 -2.68
CA ASN A 34 -7.52 9.11 -4.07
C ASN A 34 -6.11 8.80 -4.61
N THR A 35 -5.78 7.52 -4.77
CA THR A 35 -4.46 7.03 -5.22
C THR A 35 -4.06 7.62 -6.57
N LYS A 36 -5.01 7.71 -7.53
CA LYS A 36 -4.77 8.27 -8.86
C LYS A 36 -4.32 9.74 -8.79
N SER A 37 -5.08 10.57 -8.08
CA SER A 37 -4.78 12.00 -7.92
C SER A 37 -3.48 12.21 -7.14
N MET A 38 -3.26 11.46 -6.07
CA MET A 38 -2.05 11.52 -5.25
C MET A 38 -0.79 11.25 -6.09
N LEU A 39 -0.76 10.14 -6.83
CA LEU A 39 0.40 9.77 -7.65
C LEU A 39 0.62 10.74 -8.83
N ALA A 40 -0.45 11.32 -9.39
CA ALA A 40 -0.32 12.32 -10.44
C ALA A 40 0.39 13.59 -9.93
N VAL A 41 -0.04 14.11 -8.77
CA VAL A 41 0.60 15.26 -8.12
C VAL A 41 2.05 14.95 -7.77
N TRP A 42 2.33 13.77 -7.19
CA TRP A 42 3.69 13.41 -6.80
C TRP A 42 4.66 13.33 -7.98
N LYS A 43 4.21 12.78 -9.11
CA LYS A 43 5.02 12.72 -10.33
C LYS A 43 5.33 14.10 -10.89
N ASP A 44 4.37 15.04 -10.84
CA ASP A 44 4.58 16.42 -11.28
C ASP A 44 5.64 17.13 -10.42
N TRP A 45 5.59 16.92 -9.10
CA TRP A 45 6.59 17.43 -8.15
C TRP A 45 7.90 16.64 -8.11
N LYS A 46 8.02 15.54 -8.86
CA LYS A 46 9.15 14.59 -8.80
C LYS A 46 9.35 13.97 -7.42
N LEU A 47 8.31 13.95 -6.59
CA LEU A 47 8.35 13.38 -5.24
C LEU A 47 8.59 11.87 -5.29
N ASP A 48 8.06 11.19 -6.31
CA ASP A 48 8.30 9.76 -6.59
C ASP A 48 9.81 9.41 -6.60
N LYS A 49 10.62 10.28 -7.21
CA LYS A 49 12.08 10.11 -7.26
C LYS A 49 12.73 10.32 -5.91
N LEU A 50 12.32 11.36 -5.19
CA LEU A 50 12.84 11.65 -3.84
C LEU A 50 12.49 10.54 -2.85
N LEU A 51 11.26 10.02 -2.91
CA LEU A 51 10.82 8.87 -2.13
C LEU A 51 11.65 7.63 -2.44
N LYS A 52 11.97 7.37 -3.73
CA LYS A 52 12.83 6.23 -4.08
C LYS A 52 14.25 6.39 -3.51
N ILE A 53 14.80 7.59 -3.51
CA ILE A 53 16.12 7.87 -2.92
C ILE A 53 16.07 7.66 -1.39
N ALA A 54 15.06 8.20 -0.71
CA ALA A 54 14.88 8.01 0.74
C ALA A 54 14.74 6.52 1.08
N TYR A 55 13.92 5.78 0.31
CA TYR A 55 13.76 4.34 0.43
C TYR A 55 15.10 3.60 0.35
N GLN A 56 15.89 3.89 -0.70
CA GLN A 56 17.21 3.29 -0.91
C GLN A 56 18.23 3.63 0.19
N LYS A 57 18.00 4.72 0.94
CA LYS A 57 18.82 5.11 2.10
C LYS A 57 18.35 4.47 3.41
N GLY A 58 17.26 3.71 3.41
CA GLY A 58 16.74 2.99 4.57
C GLY A 58 15.61 3.70 5.32
N THR A 59 15.03 4.78 4.77
CA THR A 59 13.83 5.40 5.33
C THR A 59 12.67 4.40 5.31
N ILE A 60 11.96 4.26 6.43
CA ILE A 60 10.81 3.36 6.54
C ILE A 60 9.62 3.96 5.79
N MET A 61 9.04 3.19 4.88
CA MET A 61 7.84 3.59 4.12
C MET A 61 6.62 2.91 4.73
N CYS A 62 5.62 3.71 5.09
CA CYS A 62 4.37 3.20 5.64
C CYS A 62 3.18 4.01 5.13
N GLY A 63 1.99 3.42 5.21
CA GLY A 63 0.78 4.13 4.85
C GLY A 63 -0.46 3.28 4.96
N VAL A 64 -1.60 3.92 4.78
CA VAL A 64 -2.93 3.32 4.89
C VAL A 64 -3.72 3.58 3.62
N SER A 65 -4.52 2.59 3.20
CA SER A 65 -5.38 2.70 2.01
C SER A 65 -4.57 3.11 0.76
N ALA A 66 -4.80 4.28 0.16
CA ALA A 66 -3.97 4.81 -0.93
C ALA A 66 -2.47 4.83 -0.61
N GLY A 67 -2.10 5.16 0.63
CA GLY A 67 -0.74 5.13 1.11
C GLY A 67 -0.18 3.73 1.36
N ALA A 68 -1.02 2.71 1.49
CA ALA A 68 -0.56 1.31 1.50
C ALA A 68 -0.32 0.82 0.06
N ILE A 69 -1.21 1.17 -0.87
CA ILE A 69 -1.14 0.79 -2.28
C ILE A 69 0.09 1.38 -2.97
N CYS A 70 0.42 2.65 -2.71
CA CYS A 70 1.35 3.39 -3.56
C CYS A 70 2.77 2.82 -3.65
N TRP A 71 3.20 2.02 -2.66
CA TRP A 71 4.54 1.42 -2.64
C TRP A 71 4.70 0.23 -3.58
N PHE A 72 3.62 -0.40 -4.00
CA PHE A 72 3.64 -1.60 -4.82
C PHE A 72 3.84 -1.27 -6.31
N GLU A 73 4.10 -2.27 -7.14
CA GLU A 73 4.15 -2.14 -8.60
C GLU A 73 2.79 -1.71 -9.14
N SER A 74 1.73 -2.30 -8.61
CA SER A 74 0.36 -1.89 -8.88
C SER A 74 -0.55 -2.14 -7.68
N GLY A 75 -1.76 -1.61 -7.75
CA GLY A 75 -2.78 -1.96 -6.78
C GLY A 75 -4.19 -1.77 -7.28
N ILE A 76 -5.12 -2.40 -6.57
CA ILE A 76 -6.55 -2.41 -6.85
C ILE A 76 -7.21 -1.31 -6.02
N THR A 77 -7.78 -0.33 -6.70
CA THR A 77 -8.33 0.88 -6.09
C THR A 77 -9.65 1.30 -6.73
N ASP A 78 -10.48 1.91 -5.89
CA ASP A 78 -11.73 2.60 -6.12
C ASP A 78 -11.52 4.09 -6.49
N SER A 79 -10.35 4.46 -7.02
CA SER A 79 -10.06 5.85 -7.42
C SER A 79 -11.00 6.40 -8.52
N TRP A 80 -11.85 5.56 -9.10
CA TRP A 80 -12.90 5.89 -10.06
C TRP A 80 -14.27 5.53 -9.49
N ALA A 81 -15.27 6.38 -9.77
CA ALA A 81 -16.59 6.40 -9.12
C ALA A 81 -17.19 5.05 -8.68
N GLU A 82 -17.33 4.07 -9.59
CA GLU A 82 -18.09 2.83 -9.31
C GLU A 82 -17.30 1.55 -9.59
N GLU A 83 -16.00 1.63 -9.91
CA GLU A 83 -15.23 0.48 -10.39
C GLU A 83 -13.89 0.38 -9.69
N LEU A 84 -13.62 -0.79 -9.10
CA LEU A 84 -12.28 -1.19 -8.68
C LEU A 84 -11.44 -1.47 -9.93
N LYS A 85 -10.28 -0.81 -10.03
CA LYS A 85 -9.35 -0.98 -11.14
C LYS A 85 -7.94 -1.23 -10.64
N ILE A 86 -7.20 -2.01 -11.41
CA ILE A 86 -5.76 -2.10 -11.28
C ILE A 86 -5.11 -0.83 -11.85
N MET A 87 -4.12 -0.29 -11.13
CA MET A 87 -3.30 0.82 -11.62
C MET A 87 -1.84 0.66 -11.20
N SER A 88 -0.91 1.08 -12.05
CA SER A 88 0.52 1.13 -11.71
C SER A 88 0.81 2.17 -10.64
N CYS A 89 1.70 1.84 -9.71
CA CYS A 89 2.09 2.64 -8.56
C CYS A 89 3.60 2.96 -8.60
N LEU A 90 4.29 3.10 -7.46
CA LEU A 90 5.70 3.50 -7.42
C LEU A 90 6.69 2.35 -7.70
N GLY A 91 6.26 1.09 -7.54
CA GLY A 91 7.08 -0.08 -7.82
C GLY A 91 8.27 -0.24 -6.89
N PHE A 92 8.08 -0.02 -5.58
CA PHE A 92 9.09 -0.36 -4.59
C PHE A 92 9.00 -1.84 -4.23
N VAL A 93 7.77 -2.37 -4.16
CA VAL A 93 7.49 -3.80 -3.93
C VAL A 93 6.92 -4.42 -5.20
N ASN A 94 7.48 -5.55 -5.65
CA ASN A 94 7.08 -6.25 -6.87
C ASN A 94 5.89 -7.19 -6.63
N ASP A 95 4.73 -6.63 -6.32
CA ASP A 95 3.45 -7.33 -6.14
C ASP A 95 2.28 -6.38 -6.43
N VAL A 96 1.05 -6.89 -6.39
CA VAL A 96 -0.21 -6.15 -6.49
C VAL A 96 -0.84 -6.01 -5.12
N CYS A 97 -1.17 -4.80 -4.68
CA CYS A 97 -1.79 -4.57 -3.38
C CYS A 97 -3.30 -4.28 -3.46
N CYS A 98 -4.09 -4.89 -2.57
CA CYS A 98 -5.50 -4.58 -2.35
C CYS A 98 -5.76 -4.35 -0.84
N PRO A 99 -5.88 -3.10 -0.37
CA PRO A 99 -6.26 -2.81 1.01
C PRO A 99 -7.78 -2.96 1.19
N HIS A 100 -8.24 -2.90 2.43
CA HIS A 100 -9.67 -2.93 2.81
C HIS A 100 -10.39 -4.20 2.35
N TYR A 101 -9.64 -5.30 2.26
CA TYR A 101 -10.04 -6.51 1.55
C TYR A 101 -11.37 -7.11 2.02
N ASP A 102 -11.69 -6.92 3.30
CA ASP A 102 -12.90 -7.39 3.97
C ASP A 102 -13.94 -6.28 4.27
N GLU A 103 -13.58 -5.00 4.15
CA GLU A 103 -14.47 -3.87 4.44
C GLU A 103 -15.42 -3.57 3.28
N GLU A 104 -14.93 -3.72 2.04
CA GLU A 104 -15.69 -3.44 0.83
C GLU A 104 -16.07 -4.75 0.10
N PRO A 105 -17.37 -5.08 -0.01
CA PRO A 105 -17.83 -6.39 -0.52
C PRO A 105 -17.28 -6.78 -1.90
N GLU A 106 -16.96 -5.81 -2.74
CA GLU A 106 -16.49 -6.02 -4.12
C GLU A 106 -14.99 -6.32 -4.23
N ARG A 107 -14.17 -6.03 -3.21
CA ARG A 107 -12.71 -6.17 -3.30
C ARG A 107 -12.27 -7.61 -3.45
N ARG A 108 -12.76 -8.49 -2.58
CA ARG A 108 -12.46 -9.92 -2.62
C ARG A 108 -12.92 -10.60 -3.92
N PRO A 109 -14.17 -10.43 -4.40
CA PRO A 109 -14.59 -10.87 -5.72
C PRO A 109 -13.74 -10.31 -6.88
N THR A 110 -13.36 -9.03 -6.81
CA THR A 110 -12.54 -8.39 -7.85
C THR A 110 -11.15 -9.00 -7.93
N VAL A 111 -10.45 -9.16 -6.80
CA VAL A 111 -9.14 -9.84 -6.75
C VAL A 111 -9.23 -11.25 -7.33
N HIS A 112 -10.26 -12.01 -6.94
CA HIS A 112 -10.47 -13.37 -7.46
C HIS A 112 -10.69 -13.38 -8.97
N LYS A 113 -11.48 -12.43 -9.47
CA LYS A 113 -11.75 -12.30 -10.90
C LYS A 113 -10.47 -11.98 -11.67
N LEU A 114 -9.69 -10.98 -11.25
CA LEU A 114 -8.44 -10.59 -11.91
C LEU A 114 -7.43 -11.75 -11.98
N ILE A 115 -7.33 -12.56 -10.92
CA ILE A 115 -6.48 -13.76 -10.91
C ILE A 115 -7.01 -14.85 -11.84
N LYS A 116 -8.33 -15.09 -11.87
CA LYS A 116 -8.96 -16.09 -12.76
C LYS A 116 -8.83 -15.70 -14.23
N ASP A 117 -8.96 -14.42 -14.53
CA ASP A 117 -8.85 -13.84 -15.86
C ASP A 117 -7.39 -13.70 -16.32
N GLN A 118 -6.41 -14.04 -15.46
CA GLN A 118 -4.97 -13.93 -15.70
C GLN A 118 -4.51 -12.49 -15.97
N GLU A 119 -5.22 -11.51 -15.42
CA GLU A 119 -4.80 -10.10 -15.46
C GLU A 119 -3.68 -9.82 -14.44
N ILE A 120 -3.64 -10.60 -13.35
CA ILE A 120 -2.58 -10.63 -12.35
C ILE A 120 -2.30 -12.07 -11.89
N ASP A 121 -1.06 -12.35 -11.49
CA ASP A 121 -0.66 -13.67 -11.00
C ASP A 121 -0.99 -13.88 -9.51
N SER A 122 -0.78 -12.82 -8.71
CA SER A 122 -1.01 -12.80 -7.27
C SER A 122 -1.43 -11.42 -6.80
N CYS A 123 -1.91 -11.35 -5.56
CA CYS A 123 -2.20 -10.11 -4.86
C CYS A 123 -1.92 -10.25 -3.36
N ILE A 124 -1.23 -9.26 -2.81
CA ILE A 124 -1.21 -8.98 -1.37
C ILE A 124 -2.49 -8.25 -1.01
N ALA A 125 -3.40 -8.97 -0.34
CA ALA A 125 -4.66 -8.44 0.15
C ALA A 125 -4.57 -8.14 1.64
N ILE A 126 -5.01 -6.97 2.10
CA ILE A 126 -4.87 -6.53 3.49
C ILE A 126 -6.24 -6.12 4.01
N ASP A 127 -6.72 -6.79 5.06
CA ASP A 127 -7.97 -6.45 5.73
C ASP A 127 -7.90 -5.07 6.41
N GLY A 128 -9.07 -4.48 6.62
CA GLY A 128 -9.23 -3.38 7.56
C GLY A 128 -8.83 -3.79 8.97
N GLY A 129 -8.08 -2.94 9.69
CA GLY A 129 -7.58 -3.29 11.02
C GLY A 129 -6.29 -4.13 11.03
N CYS A 130 -5.62 -4.26 9.87
CA CYS A 130 -4.38 -4.99 9.70
C CYS A 130 -3.36 -4.17 8.88
N ALA A 131 -2.08 -4.36 9.15
CA ALA A 131 -0.97 -3.92 8.30
C ALA A 131 -0.08 -5.10 7.96
N LEU A 132 0.46 -5.17 6.74
CA LEU A 132 1.51 -6.14 6.40
C LEU A 132 2.88 -5.47 6.53
N HIS A 133 3.76 -6.03 7.36
CA HIS A 133 5.15 -5.60 7.47
C HIS A 133 6.01 -6.36 6.45
N LEU A 134 6.76 -5.61 5.65
CA LEU A 134 7.71 -6.13 4.67
C LEU A 134 9.13 -5.78 5.10
N ILE A 135 10.09 -6.70 4.91
CA ILE A 135 11.51 -6.48 5.17
C ILE A 135 12.24 -6.76 3.86
N ASN A 136 12.92 -5.75 3.30
CA ASN A 136 13.55 -5.84 1.98
C ASN A 136 12.57 -6.40 0.95
N GLU A 137 11.40 -5.74 0.82
CA GLU A 137 10.32 -6.11 -0.11
C GLU A 137 9.65 -7.47 0.13
N ASP A 138 10.19 -8.33 0.99
CA ASP A 138 9.61 -9.63 1.33
C ASP A 138 8.57 -9.50 2.46
N ALA A 139 7.38 -10.06 2.23
CA ALA A 139 6.33 -10.11 3.24
C ALA A 139 6.80 -10.92 4.47
N TYR A 140 6.81 -10.26 5.64
CA TYR A 140 7.31 -10.86 6.88
C TYR A 140 6.18 -11.32 7.79
N ARG A 141 5.28 -10.41 8.19
CA ARG A 141 4.14 -10.72 9.07
C ARG A 141 3.07 -9.64 9.04
N SER A 142 1.85 -10.06 9.32
CA SER A 142 0.73 -9.19 9.61
C SER A 142 0.84 -8.63 11.03
N ILE A 143 0.57 -7.35 11.18
CA ILE A 143 0.40 -6.64 12.45
C ILE A 143 -1.08 -6.32 12.56
N VAL A 144 -1.76 -6.99 13.50
CA VAL A 144 -3.22 -7.00 13.61
C VAL A 144 -3.64 -6.16 14.81
N PHE A 145 -4.52 -5.19 14.58
CA PHE A 145 -5.00 -4.24 15.58
C PHE A 145 -6.54 -4.23 15.65
N SER A 146 -7.18 -5.29 15.17
CA SER A 146 -8.62 -5.55 15.29
C SER A 146 -8.90 -7.05 15.21
N GLU A 147 -9.96 -7.52 15.86
CA GLU A 147 -10.29 -8.95 15.91
C GLU A 147 -10.58 -9.54 14.53
N ASN A 148 -10.14 -10.78 14.31
CA ASN A 148 -10.41 -11.60 13.11
C ASN A 148 -9.93 -10.97 11.79
N LYS A 149 -8.82 -10.23 11.80
CA LYS A 149 -8.23 -9.60 10.61
C LYS A 149 -6.90 -10.24 10.22
N ASN A 150 -6.56 -10.19 8.93
CA ASN A 150 -5.22 -10.56 8.47
C ASN A 150 -4.85 -9.85 7.15
N ALA A 151 -3.60 -10.05 6.72
CA ALA A 151 -3.20 -9.92 5.33
C ALA A 151 -3.03 -11.32 4.71
N PHE A 152 -3.23 -11.40 3.41
CA PHE A 152 -3.24 -12.65 2.65
C PHE A 152 -2.41 -12.53 1.39
N HIS A 153 -1.74 -13.62 1.05
CA HIS A 153 -1.28 -13.85 -0.31
C HIS A 153 -2.37 -14.58 -1.09
N VAL A 154 -2.96 -13.90 -2.07
CA VAL A 154 -4.04 -14.43 -2.92
C VAL A 154 -3.45 -14.82 -4.27
N SER A 155 -3.62 -16.07 -4.70
CA SER A 155 -3.04 -16.58 -5.95
C SER A 155 -3.80 -17.80 -6.47
N MET A 156 -3.56 -18.17 -7.72
CA MET A 156 -4.11 -19.41 -8.30
C MET A 156 -3.35 -20.65 -7.79
N LYS A 157 -4.06 -21.64 -7.26
CA LYS A 157 -3.51 -22.95 -6.89
C LYS A 157 -4.50 -24.07 -7.24
N ASN A 158 -4.06 -25.06 -8.02
CA ASN A 158 -4.92 -26.17 -8.48
C ASN A 158 -6.22 -25.69 -9.15
N ASN A 159 -6.14 -24.67 -10.00
CA ASN A 159 -7.29 -24.03 -10.70
C ASN A 159 -8.34 -23.41 -9.76
N LEU A 160 -7.98 -23.14 -8.50
CA LEU A 160 -8.82 -22.41 -7.56
C LEU A 160 -8.04 -21.20 -7.04
N VAL A 161 -8.74 -20.09 -6.83
CA VAL A 161 -8.16 -18.94 -6.13
C VAL A 161 -8.02 -19.32 -4.67
N ASN A 162 -6.79 -19.24 -4.17
CA ASN A 162 -6.42 -19.61 -2.82
C ASN A 162 -5.91 -18.40 -2.07
N GLU A 163 -6.34 -18.25 -0.81
CA GLU A 163 -5.94 -17.17 0.08
C GLU A 163 -5.14 -17.77 1.24
N VAL A 164 -3.85 -17.42 1.31
CA VAL A 164 -2.97 -17.89 2.39
C VAL A 164 -2.74 -16.72 3.35
N PRO A 165 -3.18 -16.80 4.61
CA PRO A 165 -2.89 -15.76 5.58
C PRO A 165 -1.39 -15.71 5.87
N TYR A 166 -0.85 -14.51 6.03
CA TYR A 166 0.50 -14.35 6.58
C TYR A 166 0.51 -14.67 8.08
N PRO A 167 1.67 -15.08 8.64
CA PRO A 167 1.84 -15.15 10.09
C PRO A 167 1.49 -13.80 10.72
N SER A 168 0.70 -13.78 11.79
CA SER A 168 0.22 -12.55 12.42
C SER A 168 0.70 -12.39 13.85
N ILE A 169 0.74 -11.14 14.30
CA ILE A 169 0.85 -10.76 15.71
C ILE A 169 -0.26 -9.76 16.02
N ASP A 170 -1.01 -10.05 17.07
CA ASP A 170 -2.07 -9.18 17.60
C ASP A 170 -1.46 -8.17 18.58
N ILE A 171 -1.84 -6.89 18.46
CA ILE A 171 -1.32 -5.78 19.27
C ILE A 171 -2.42 -4.99 20.01
N PHE A 172 -3.62 -5.54 20.11
CA PHE A 172 -4.77 -4.95 20.80
C PHE A 172 -5.02 -5.56 22.18
#